data_AF-A0AAV6XSI5-F1
#
_entry.id   AF-A0AAV6XSI5-F1
#
_cell.length_a   1.000
_cell.length_b   1.000
_cell.length_c   1.000
_cell.angle_alpha   90.00
_cell.angle_beta   90.00
_cell.angle_gamma   90.00
#
_symmetry.space_group_name_H-M   'P 1'
#
loop_
_entity.id
_entity.type
_entity.pdbx_description
1 polymer ?
#
loop_
_entity_poly.entity_id
_entity_poly.type
_entity_poly.pdbx_seq_one_letter_code
_entity_poly.pdbx_strand_id
1 'polypeptide(L)'
;MLDIPDRVDEEQYKTLVKHWMSDKSKKKKLSRYPTRAELFEECYYRPDGSPTSAIIQEAIEHMKELGEQEPESSNHDCIHNPQDTYAKIIGEDKHGRVRMYGMGVTPTDVYGTIPSRDASHRMAMEYKSKYTQAMDKYNELH
;
A
#
# COMPACT_ATOMS: atom_id res chain seq x y z
N MET A 1 -14.43 10.00 27.00
CA MET A 1 -14.04 11.05 26.04
C MET A 1 -13.35 10.37 24.88
N LEU A 2 -13.66 10.73 23.63
CA LEU A 2 -12.85 10.31 22.49
C LEU A 2 -11.47 10.97 22.64
N ASP A 3 -10.40 10.25 22.35
CA ASP A 3 -9.04 10.79 22.41
C ASP A 3 -8.81 11.61 21.13
N ILE A 4 -9.02 12.92 21.21
CA ILE A 4 -9.00 13.84 20.06
C ILE A 4 -7.60 14.42 19.95
N PRO A 5 -6.90 14.27 18.81
CA PRO A 5 -5.59 14.88 18.63
C PRO A 5 -5.66 16.41 18.73
N ASP A 6 -4.78 17.04 19.53
CA ASP A 6 -4.72 18.50 19.77
C ASP A 6 -4.70 19.36 18.50
N ARG A 7 -4.28 18.79 17.38
CA ARG A 7 -4.14 19.48 16.08
C ARG A 7 -5.44 19.56 15.28
N VAL A 8 -6.52 18.95 15.75
CA VAL A 8 -7.79 18.84 15.01
C VAL A 8 -8.90 19.46 15.83
N ASP A 9 -9.66 20.37 15.20
CA ASP A 9 -10.84 20.98 15.80
C ASP A 9 -11.86 19.91 16.24
N GLU A 10 -12.38 20.05 17.46
CA GLU A 10 -13.22 19.03 18.10
C GLU A 10 -14.54 18.78 17.35
N GLU A 11 -15.19 19.83 16.85
CA GLU A 11 -16.45 19.74 16.09
C GLU A 11 -16.22 19.07 14.73
N GLN A 12 -15.12 19.43 14.06
CA GLN A 12 -14.69 18.78 12.82
C GLN A 12 -14.37 17.31 13.04
N TYR A 13 -13.64 16.98 14.11
CA TYR A 13 -13.29 15.60 14.45
C TYR A 13 -14.54 14.74 14.70
N LYS A 14 -15.50 15.24 15.50
CA LYS A 14 -16.79 14.55 15.73
C LYS A 14 -17.57 14.33 14.44
N THR A 15 -17.61 15.33 13.57
CA THR A 15 -18.27 15.24 12.26
C THR A 15 -17.64 14.19 11.36
N LEU A 16 -16.30 14.17 11.30
CA LEU A 16 -15.52 13.18 10.56
C LEU A 16 -15.75 11.77 11.08
N VAL A 17 -15.66 11.56 12.40
CA VAL A 17 -15.90 10.26 13.03
C VAL A 17 -17.33 9.78 12.75
N LYS A 18 -18.34 10.66 12.88
CA LYS A 18 -19.73 10.33 12.56
C LYS A 18 -19.90 9.95 11.10
N HIS A 19 -19.23 10.65 10.18
CA HIS A 19 -19.25 10.32 8.76
C HIS A 19 -18.61 8.95 8.49
N TRP A 20 -17.40 8.69 8.98
CA TRP A 20 -16.72 7.40 8.82
C TRP A 20 -17.48 6.23 9.43
N MET A 21 -18.20 6.46 10.52
CA MET A 21 -19.03 5.45 11.19
C MET A 21 -20.42 5.30 10.58
N SER A 22 -20.79 6.11 9.58
CA SER A 22 -22.08 5.99 8.89
C SER A 22 -22.13 4.78 7.95
N ASP A 23 -23.31 4.22 7.72
CA ASP A 23 -23.48 3.07 6.81
C ASP A 23 -23.07 3.38 5.37
N LYS A 24 -23.16 4.66 4.98
CA LYS A 24 -22.66 5.16 3.68
C LYS A 24 -21.15 4.93 3.55
N SER A 25 -20.39 5.17 4.62
CA SER A 25 -18.93 5.02 4.66
C SER A 25 -18.48 3.61 5.05
N LYS A 26 -19.35 2.84 5.71
CA LYS A 26 -19.13 1.41 6.04
C LYS A 26 -19.44 0.44 4.91
N LYS A 27 -19.67 0.89 3.67
CA LYS A 27 -19.84 -0.02 2.52
C LYS A 27 -18.56 -0.77 2.22
N LYS A 28 -18.35 -1.90 2.91
CA LYS A 28 -17.25 -2.82 2.62
C LYS A 28 -17.64 -3.65 1.40
N LYS A 29 -17.32 -3.14 0.19
CA LYS A 29 -17.46 -3.89 -1.08
C LYS A 29 -16.47 -5.05 -1.18
N LEU A 30 -15.31 -4.93 -0.52
CA LEU A 30 -14.18 -5.85 -0.63
C LEU A 30 -13.99 -6.65 0.67
N SER A 31 -13.83 -7.96 0.58
CA SER A 31 -13.44 -8.79 1.73
C SER A 31 -11.99 -8.52 2.19
N ARG A 32 -11.17 -7.93 1.31
CA ARG A 32 -9.78 -7.52 1.54
C ARG A 32 -9.62 -6.00 1.67
N TYR A 33 -8.43 -5.55 2.04
CA TYR A 33 -8.06 -4.14 1.92
C TYR A 33 -8.03 -3.72 0.44
N PRO A 34 -8.49 -2.51 0.10
CA PRO A 34 -8.42 -2.01 -1.25
C PRO A 34 -6.98 -1.70 -1.66
N THR A 35 -6.66 -1.84 -2.94
CA THR A 35 -5.39 -1.39 -3.51
C THR A 35 -5.40 0.13 -3.70
N ARG A 36 -4.23 0.74 -3.91
CA ARG A 36 -4.16 2.18 -4.23
C ARG A 36 -4.85 2.52 -5.54
N ALA A 37 -4.82 1.61 -6.53
CA ALA A 37 -5.52 1.78 -7.80
C ALA A 37 -7.04 1.83 -7.59
N GLU A 38 -7.60 0.93 -6.77
CA GLU A 38 -9.04 0.92 -6.42
C GLU A 38 -9.44 2.19 -5.65
N LEU A 39 -8.61 2.62 -4.71
CA LEU A 39 -8.84 3.89 -4.00
C LEU A 39 -8.79 5.09 -4.93
N PHE A 40 -7.89 5.08 -5.92
CA PHE A 40 -7.77 6.15 -6.89
C PHE A 40 -9.00 6.20 -7.80
N GLU A 41 -9.46 5.06 -8.31
CA GLU A 41 -10.70 4.99 -9.07
C GLU A 41 -11.89 5.55 -8.28
N GLU A 42 -12.12 5.08 -7.05
CA GLU A 42 -13.23 5.54 -6.22
C GLU A 42 -13.14 7.04 -5.86
N CYS A 43 -11.91 7.60 -5.75
CA CYS A 43 -11.72 9.03 -5.44
C CYS A 43 -11.94 9.96 -6.65
N TYR A 44 -11.65 9.48 -7.86
CA TYR A 44 -11.65 10.31 -9.06
C TYR A 44 -12.77 9.97 -10.05
N TYR A 45 -13.58 8.94 -9.76
CA TYR A 45 -14.84 8.68 -10.45
C TYR A 45 -16.01 9.27 -9.69
N ARG A 46 -17.00 9.76 -10.45
CA ARG A 46 -18.26 10.23 -9.89
C ARG A 46 -19.17 9.05 -9.55
N PRO A 47 -20.17 9.24 -8.69
CA PRO A 47 -21.14 8.19 -8.36
C PRO A 47 -21.92 7.61 -9.56
N ASP A 48 -21.98 8.34 -10.67
CA ASP A 48 -22.59 7.90 -11.93
C ASP A 48 -21.65 7.03 -12.79
N GLY A 49 -20.41 6.79 -12.33
CA GLY A 49 -19.38 6.03 -13.04
C GLY A 49 -18.56 6.85 -14.03
N SER A 50 -18.79 8.15 -14.15
CA SER A 50 -18.02 9.00 -15.07
C SER A 50 -16.68 9.46 -14.47
N PRO A 51 -15.58 9.49 -15.26
CA PRO A 51 -14.30 9.98 -14.79
C PRO A 51 -14.32 11.51 -14.60
N THR A 52 -13.55 12.01 -13.63
CA THR A 52 -13.47 13.46 -13.40
C THR A 52 -12.82 14.21 -14.58
N SER A 53 -11.88 13.56 -15.31
CA SER A 53 -11.25 14.09 -16.53
C SER A 53 -10.73 12.97 -17.42
N ALA A 54 -10.41 13.27 -18.68
CA ALA A 54 -9.84 12.30 -19.62
C ALA A 54 -8.49 11.72 -19.16
N ILE A 55 -7.62 12.53 -18.54
CA ILE A 55 -6.32 12.07 -18.01
C ILE A 55 -6.51 11.01 -16.91
N ILE A 56 -7.53 11.21 -16.06
CA ILE A 56 -7.87 10.26 -15.00
C ILE A 56 -8.39 8.96 -15.60
N GLN A 57 -9.21 9.04 -16.64
CA GLN A 57 -9.71 7.87 -17.34
C GLN A 57 -8.57 7.04 -17.92
N GLU A 58 -7.67 7.68 -18.67
CA GLU A 58 -6.48 7.03 -19.26
C GLU A 58 -5.60 6.39 -18.19
N ALA A 59 -5.33 7.09 -17.08
CA ALA A 59 -4.54 6.56 -15.98
C ALA A 59 -5.17 5.30 -15.35
N ILE A 60 -6.50 5.28 -15.19
CA ILE A 60 -7.22 4.13 -14.61
C ILE A 60 -7.29 2.96 -15.59
N GLU A 61 -7.49 3.23 -16.88
CA GLU A 61 -7.42 2.22 -17.94
C GLU A 61 -6.03 1.55 -17.95
N HIS A 62 -4.95 2.34 -17.92
CA HIS A 62 -3.58 1.83 -17.82
C HIS A 62 -3.34 1.01 -16.53
N MET A 63 -3.88 1.45 -15.39
CA MET A 63 -3.76 0.69 -14.14
C MET A 63 -4.45 -0.68 -14.22
N LYS A 64 -5.61 -0.76 -14.89
CA LYS A 64 -6.36 -2.02 -15.08
C LYS A 64 -5.62 -2.96 -16.03
N GLU A 65 -5.13 -2.45 -17.17
CA GLU A 65 -4.35 -3.23 -18.12
C GLU A 65 -3.10 -3.84 -17.50
N LEU A 66 -2.36 -3.08 -16.68
CA LEU A 66 -1.21 -3.59 -15.93
C LEU A 66 -1.60 -4.66 -14.90
N GLY A 67 -2.79 -4.56 -14.31
CA GLY A 67 -3.29 -5.58 -13.37
C GLY A 67 -3.68 -6.89 -14.07
N GLU A 68 -4.21 -6.82 -15.29
CA GLU A 68 -4.64 -7.98 -16.07
C GLU A 68 -3.49 -8.76 -16.72
N GLN A 69 -2.40 -8.08 -17.08
CA GLN A 69 -1.24 -8.69 -17.75
C GLN A 69 -0.35 -9.50 -16.79
N GLU A 70 -0.50 -9.32 -15.49
CA GLU A 70 0.40 -9.92 -14.49
C GLU A 70 -0.20 -11.20 -13.89
N PRO A 71 0.60 -12.27 -13.70
CA PRO A 71 0.10 -13.49 -13.09
C PRO A 71 -0.33 -13.23 -11.64
N GLU A 72 -1.43 -13.84 -11.20
CA GLU A 72 -1.96 -13.72 -9.82
C GLU A 72 -0.94 -14.04 -8.72
N SER A 73 0.16 -14.73 -9.06
CA SER A 73 1.28 -15.05 -8.16
C SER A 73 2.26 -13.91 -7.93
N SER A 74 2.22 -12.85 -8.75
CA SER A 74 2.99 -11.64 -8.54
C SER A 74 2.29 -10.80 -7.48
N ASN A 75 2.88 -10.75 -6.27
CA ASN A 75 2.37 -10.00 -5.13
C ASN A 75 2.50 -8.46 -5.33
N HIS A 76 2.16 -7.93 -6.51
CA HIS A 76 2.31 -6.50 -6.82
C HIS A 76 1.20 -5.65 -6.21
N ASP A 77 0.02 -6.23 -6.04
CA ASP A 77 -1.12 -5.65 -5.30
C ASP A 77 -1.10 -6.03 -3.80
N CYS A 78 0.02 -6.57 -3.29
CA CYS A 78 0.19 -6.63 -1.86
C CYS A 78 0.30 -5.19 -1.33
N ILE A 79 -0.38 -4.92 -0.21
CA ILE A 79 -0.41 -3.61 0.48
C ILE A 79 1.01 -3.07 0.73
N HIS A 80 2.00 -3.95 0.72
CA HIS A 80 3.39 -3.69 1.05
C HIS A 80 4.32 -3.48 -0.15
N ASN A 81 3.81 -3.27 -1.38
CA ASN A 81 4.66 -3.00 -2.54
C ASN A 81 4.74 -1.50 -2.88
N PRO A 82 5.91 -0.85 -2.77
CA PRO A 82 6.09 0.55 -3.16
C PRO A 82 5.93 0.81 -4.66
N GLN A 83 6.14 -0.22 -5.49
CA GLN A 83 6.08 -0.19 -6.96
C GLN A 83 4.77 -0.81 -7.50
N ASP A 84 3.66 -0.75 -6.76
CA ASP A 84 2.36 -1.19 -7.26
C ASP A 84 1.91 -0.48 -8.56
N THR A 85 0.82 -0.96 -9.15
CA THR A 85 0.27 -0.43 -10.42
C THR A 85 0.03 1.09 -10.36
N TYR A 86 -0.47 1.59 -9.22
CA TYR A 86 -0.64 3.02 -8.99
C TYR A 86 0.69 3.79 -9.07
N ALA A 87 1.74 3.33 -8.40
CA ALA A 87 3.04 4.01 -8.45
C ALA A 87 3.71 3.94 -9.84
N LYS A 88 3.46 2.86 -10.61
CA LYS A 88 3.97 2.77 -11.99
C LYS A 88 3.34 3.83 -12.91
N ILE A 89 2.05 4.12 -12.74
CA ILE A 89 1.31 5.07 -13.60
C ILE A 89 1.41 6.51 -13.10
N ILE A 90 1.17 6.73 -11.80
CA ILE A 90 1.18 8.08 -11.20
C ILE A 90 2.58 8.54 -10.82
N GLY A 91 3.52 7.62 -10.67
CA GLY A 91 4.91 7.85 -10.26
C GLY A 91 5.19 7.39 -8.84
N GLU A 92 6.46 7.35 -8.45
CA GLU A 92 6.86 6.89 -7.13
C GLU A 92 6.43 7.86 -6.01
N ASP A 93 6.33 7.35 -4.79
CA ASP A 93 6.13 8.18 -3.60
C ASP A 93 7.36 9.00 -3.25
N LYS A 94 7.13 10.18 -2.67
CA LYS A 94 8.21 11.04 -2.18
C LYS A 94 8.71 10.53 -0.82
N HIS A 95 9.95 10.84 -0.50
CA HIS A 95 10.52 10.51 0.80
C HIS A 95 9.64 11.05 1.95
N GLY A 96 9.36 10.18 2.93
CA GLY A 96 8.62 10.53 4.16
C GLY A 96 7.08 10.58 4.02
N ARG A 97 6.50 10.26 2.85
CA ARG A 97 5.04 10.25 2.67
C ARG A 97 4.59 9.20 1.67
N VAL A 98 3.53 8.46 2.00
CA VAL A 98 2.85 7.55 1.06
C VAL A 98 1.52 8.15 0.61
N ARG A 99 1.28 8.23 -0.71
CA ARG A 99 -0.01 8.71 -1.25
C ARG A 99 -1.12 7.68 -1.05
N MET A 100 -2.38 8.14 -1.02
CA MET A 100 -3.59 7.33 -0.84
C MET A 100 -3.82 6.71 0.56
N TYR A 101 -2.87 6.84 1.50
CA TYR A 101 -3.03 6.37 2.88
C TYR A 101 -3.42 7.46 3.90
N GLY A 102 -3.55 8.70 3.46
CA GLY A 102 -3.92 9.84 4.31
C GLY A 102 -2.72 10.66 4.79
N MET A 103 -2.99 11.58 5.73
CA MET A 103 -1.98 12.51 6.24
C MET A 103 -1.14 11.87 7.35
N GLY A 104 0.18 12.04 7.29
CA GLY A 104 1.12 11.58 8.33
C GLY A 104 1.60 10.14 8.19
N VAL A 105 1.03 9.34 7.28
CA VAL A 105 1.48 7.98 7.00
C VAL A 105 2.83 8.00 6.27
N THR A 106 3.80 7.29 6.84
CA THR A 106 5.15 7.17 6.30
C THR A 106 5.37 5.82 5.61
N PRO A 107 6.38 5.71 4.71
CA PRO A 107 6.72 4.44 4.08
C PRO A 107 6.98 3.31 5.08
N THR A 108 7.52 3.62 6.27
CA THR A 108 7.80 2.62 7.31
C THR A 108 6.52 2.04 7.91
N ASP A 109 5.44 2.83 8.01
CA ASP A 109 4.15 2.35 8.52
C ASP A 109 3.48 1.37 7.56
N VAL A 110 3.68 1.58 6.25
CA VAL A 110 3.05 0.78 5.19
C VAL A 110 3.92 -0.40 4.78
N TYR A 111 5.19 -0.16 4.45
CA TYR A 111 6.09 -1.15 3.85
C TYR A 111 7.02 -1.80 4.88
N GLY A 112 7.01 -1.32 6.13
CA GLY A 112 7.99 -1.70 7.14
C GLY A 112 9.34 -1.04 6.92
N THR A 113 10.32 -1.45 7.70
CA THR A 113 11.70 -0.96 7.54
C THR A 113 12.33 -1.65 6.34
N ILE A 114 12.58 -0.90 5.27
CA ILE A 114 13.36 -1.39 4.13
C ILE A 114 14.84 -1.21 4.49
N PRO A 115 15.60 -2.29 4.73
CA PRO A 115 17.02 -2.19 5.04
C PRO A 115 17.80 -1.56 3.88
N SER A 116 18.83 -0.77 4.22
CA SER A 116 19.74 -0.25 3.20
C SER A 116 20.40 -1.39 2.42
N ARG A 117 20.85 -1.11 1.19
CA ARG A 117 21.57 -2.09 0.37
C ARG A 117 22.68 -2.81 1.15
N ASP A 118 23.46 -2.07 1.93
CA ASP A 118 24.57 -2.63 2.72
C ASP A 118 24.09 -3.47 3.91
N ALA A 119 22.99 -3.08 4.55
CA ALA A 119 22.36 -3.89 5.60
C ALA A 119 21.79 -5.20 5.01
N SER A 120 21.11 -5.12 3.87
CA SER A 120 20.61 -6.27 3.12
C SER A 120 21.73 -7.21 2.70
N HIS A 121 22.85 -6.66 2.20
CA HIS A 121 24.01 -7.45 1.79
C HIS A 121 24.64 -8.20 2.98
N ARG A 122 24.80 -7.53 4.13
CA ARG A 122 25.30 -8.15 5.36
C ARG A 122 24.38 -9.29 5.82
N MET A 123 23.07 -9.04 5.89
CA MET A 123 22.09 -10.07 6.25
C MET A 123 22.18 -11.27 5.31
N ALA A 124 22.25 -11.04 3.99
CA ALA A 124 22.38 -12.12 3.00
C ALA A 124 23.65 -12.97 3.21
N MET A 125 24.79 -12.35 3.52
CA MET A 125 26.03 -13.06 3.83
C MET A 125 25.89 -13.91 5.11
N GLU A 126 25.28 -13.37 6.16
CA GLU A 126 25.04 -14.10 7.40
C GLU A 126 24.12 -15.31 7.19
N TYR A 127 23.04 -15.15 6.43
CA TYR A 127 22.15 -16.25 6.07
C TYR A 127 22.87 -17.33 5.28
N LYS A 128 23.69 -16.93 4.29
CA LYS A 128 24.50 -17.86 3.50
C LYS A 128 25.45 -18.66 4.39
N SER A 129 26.14 -17.99 5.31
CA SER A 129 27.05 -18.66 6.26
C SER A 129 26.31 -19.65 7.16
N LYS A 130 25.18 -19.25 7.74
CA LYS A 130 24.34 -20.11 8.60
C LYS A 130 23.82 -21.32 7.84
N TYR A 131 23.39 -21.13 6.59
CA TYR A 131 22.93 -22.21 5.72
C TYR A 131 24.04 -23.23 5.47
N THR A 132 25.24 -22.77 5.09
CA THR A 132 26.38 -23.67 4.87
C THR A 132 26.72 -24.47 6.13
N GLN A 133 26.79 -23.82 7.28
CA GLN A 133 27.05 -24.50 8.55
C GLN A 133 25.97 -25.53 8.90
N ALA A 134 24.70 -25.25 8.62
CA ALA A 134 23.60 -26.19 8.84
C ALA A 134 23.70 -27.39 7.88
N MET A 135 24.08 -27.14 6.63
CA MET A 135 24.27 -28.19 5.62
C MET A 135 25.45 -29.09 5.95
N ASP A 136 26.57 -28.53 6.40
CA ASP A 136 27.74 -29.29 6.82
C ASP A 136 27.40 -30.23 7.99
N LYS A 137 26.69 -29.70 9.01
CA LYS A 137 26.19 -30.52 10.12
C LYS A 137 25.24 -31.63 9.69
N TYR A 138 24.36 -31.35 8.72
CA TYR A 138 23.48 -32.37 8.16
C TYR A 138 24.26 -33.50 7.48
N ASN A 139 25.29 -33.15 6.70
CA ASN A 139 26.16 -34.10 6.03
C ASN A 139 27.08 -34.88 7.00
N GLU A 140 27.34 -34.37 8.20
CA GLU A 140 28.07 -35.12 9.23
C GLU A 140 27.18 -36.15 9.96
N LEU A 141 25.86 -35.98 9.90
CA LEU A 141 24.87 -36.83 10.58
C LEU A 141 24.31 -37.96 9.69
N HIS A 142 24.57 -37.93 8.38
CA HIS A 142 24.13 -38.91 7.38
C HIS A 142 25.29 -39.32 6.48
#